data_AF-A0A562E0V0-F1
#
_entry.id   AF-A0A562E0V0-F1
#
_cell.length_a   1.000
_cell.length_b   1.000
_cell.length_c   1.000
_cell.angle_alpha   90.00
_cell.angle_beta   90.00
_cell.angle_gamma   90.00
#
_symmetry.space_group_name_H-M   'P 1'
#
loop_
_entity.id
_entity.type
_entity.pdbx_description
1 polymer ?
#
loop_
_entity_poly.entity_id
_entity_poly.type
_entity_poly.pdbx_seq_one_letter_code
_entity_poly.pdbx_strand_id
1 'polypeptide(L)'
;MLHAAAALRQAKQRVLQGFDEVIQAQYRAQFGRYFTRQGLLNATRIGEHVESTQYGVSEAMAEAGSHAVLRMNSITSSGWLDLSDLKYADLSSQDAAATTLQDGDLLFNRTNSRELVGKCAIWRGEPGRYSFASYLVRLRLKPTLLPEYLWATLNSPYGKYRLFNAAKQAVSMANVSPTDLARISIPLPPVEEQSLFAAFVREVERQRGQISVSGARMQTLQPALITEALSGRLTAAWREQHAQALAEAARERDARLGAPTPQVMVRITEHAPAERRTDLARPRRQALIEQLSSFQHAVWNTLRVEWRGAVLTDDPAAFEEFCTSPQTAWRQEGFAAGREQVRRALEQLAAMGLIRKMSLPRPDPNTGRTEYLTAFRP
;
A
#
# COMPACT_ATOMS: atom_id res chain seq x y z
N MET A 1 -20.63 14.45 -7.67
CA MET A 1 -20.67 13.67 -6.41
C MET A 1 -19.49 12.71 -6.23
N LEU A 2 -19.18 11.83 -7.19
CA LEU A 2 -18.04 10.89 -7.08
C LEU A 2 -16.68 11.57 -6.82
N HIS A 3 -16.39 12.67 -7.52
CA HIS A 3 -15.17 13.46 -7.28
C HIS A 3 -15.11 14.07 -5.88
N ALA A 4 -16.24 14.58 -5.36
CA ALA A 4 -16.31 15.16 -4.01
C ALA A 4 -16.09 14.09 -2.92
N ALA A 5 -16.63 12.89 -3.10
CA ALA A 5 -16.41 11.77 -2.18
C ALA A 5 -14.96 11.26 -2.22
N ALA A 6 -14.34 11.22 -3.40
CA ALA A 6 -12.91 10.91 -3.52
C ALA A 6 -12.04 11.96 -2.82
N ALA A 7 -12.34 13.26 -3.01
CA ALA A 7 -11.64 14.35 -2.34
C ALA A 7 -11.80 14.28 -0.82
N LEU A 8 -12.99 13.94 -0.30
CA LEU A 8 -13.22 13.78 1.13
C LEU A 8 -12.44 12.61 1.73
N ARG A 9 -12.34 11.48 1.01
CA ARG A 9 -11.50 10.34 1.44
C ARG A 9 -10.02 10.73 1.52
N GLN A 10 -9.51 11.44 0.52
CA GLN A 10 -8.15 11.96 0.53
C GLN A 10 -7.92 12.95 1.68
N ALA A 11 -8.87 13.87 1.91
CA ALA A 11 -8.79 14.81 3.03
C ALA A 11 -8.76 14.09 4.38
N LYS A 12 -9.62 13.08 4.58
CA LYS A 12 -9.60 12.24 5.79
C LYS A 12 -8.24 11.57 5.99
N GLN A 13 -7.69 10.95 4.95
CA GLN A 13 -6.37 10.30 5.02
C GLN A 13 -5.26 11.30 5.38
N ARG A 14 -5.28 12.50 4.79
CA ARG A 14 -4.31 13.57 5.14
C ARG A 14 -4.42 14.00 6.59
N VAL A 15 -5.63 14.16 7.12
CA VAL A 15 -5.83 14.52 8.54
C VAL A 15 -5.32 13.42 9.46
N LEU A 16 -5.63 12.15 9.15
CA LEU A 16 -5.12 11.01 9.93
C LEU A 16 -3.60 10.91 9.92
N GLN A 17 -2.97 11.14 8.76
CA GLN A 17 -1.51 11.20 8.65
C GLN A 17 -0.94 12.40 9.43
N GLY A 18 -1.61 13.55 9.38
CA GLY A 18 -1.21 14.74 10.15
C GLY A 18 -1.15 14.47 11.65
N PHE A 19 -2.08 13.69 12.20
CA PHE A 19 -2.02 13.29 13.61
C PHE A 19 -0.77 12.47 13.96
N ASP A 20 -0.37 11.55 13.09
CA ASP A 20 0.86 10.76 13.28
C ASP A 20 2.10 11.68 13.32
N GLU A 21 2.14 12.68 12.43
CA GLU A 21 3.22 13.66 12.36
C GLU A 21 3.26 14.56 13.60
N VAL A 22 2.12 15.05 14.08
CA VAL A 22 2.05 15.89 15.29
C VAL A 22 2.50 15.10 16.52
N ILE A 23 2.08 13.85 16.69
CA ILE A 23 2.54 13.00 17.80
C ILE A 23 4.05 12.84 17.77
N GLN A 24 4.62 12.55 16.60
CA GLN A 24 6.07 12.40 16.47
C GLN A 24 6.81 13.72 16.73
N ALA A 25 6.26 14.85 16.28
CA ALA A 25 6.83 16.17 16.54
C ALA A 25 6.81 16.48 18.05
N GLN A 26 5.69 16.25 18.72
CA GLN A 26 5.55 16.45 20.16
C GLN A 26 6.49 15.53 20.95
N TYR A 27 6.56 14.25 20.58
CA TYR A 27 7.49 13.30 21.19
C TYR A 27 8.94 13.79 21.08
N ARG A 28 9.37 14.25 19.89
CA ARG A 28 10.72 14.78 19.68
C ARG A 28 10.96 16.06 20.46
N ALA A 29 10.00 16.98 20.48
CA ALA A 29 10.13 18.24 21.21
C ALA A 29 10.29 18.01 22.71
N GLN A 30 9.51 17.09 23.27
CA GLN A 30 9.48 16.82 24.70
C GLN A 30 10.64 15.92 25.16
N PHE A 31 10.94 14.86 24.42
CA PHE A 31 11.90 13.83 24.84
C PHE A 31 13.22 13.84 24.06
N GLY A 32 13.38 14.70 23.04
CA GLY A 32 14.59 14.77 22.23
C GLY A 32 15.86 15.02 23.05
N ARG A 33 15.75 15.80 24.13
CA ARG A 33 16.87 16.09 25.05
C ARG A 33 17.47 14.85 25.74
N TYR A 34 16.73 13.75 25.81
CA TYR A 34 17.22 12.50 26.40
C TYR A 34 18.13 11.69 25.45
N PHE A 35 18.20 12.10 24.18
CA PHE A 35 19.05 11.49 23.16
C PHE A 35 20.25 12.40 22.90
N THR A 36 21.41 12.07 23.47
CA THR A 36 22.62 12.90 23.36
C THR A 36 23.67 12.25 22.45
N ARG A 37 24.69 13.02 22.05
CA ARG A 37 25.84 12.49 21.32
C ARG A 37 26.65 11.45 22.12
N GLN A 38 26.59 11.51 23.45
CA GLN A 38 27.30 10.59 24.34
C GLN A 38 26.47 9.34 24.70
N GLY A 39 25.20 9.30 24.30
CA GLY A 39 24.28 8.21 24.60
C GLY A 39 22.92 8.68 25.12
N LEU A 40 22.20 7.77 25.76
CA LEU A 40 20.89 8.06 26.35
C LEU A 40 21.06 8.60 27.77
N LEU A 41 20.33 9.65 28.12
CA LEU A 41 20.20 10.09 29.51
C LEU A 41 19.22 9.16 30.25
N ASN A 42 19.56 8.79 31.48
CA ASN A 42 18.76 7.88 32.31
C ASN A 42 18.38 6.59 31.56
N ALA A 43 19.38 5.96 30.93
CA ALA A 43 19.17 4.76 30.14
C ALA A 43 18.68 3.60 31.03
N THR A 44 17.60 2.95 30.60
CA THR A 44 17.08 1.72 31.19
C THR A 44 16.80 0.68 30.11
N ARG A 45 16.65 -0.59 30.47
CA ARG A 45 16.18 -1.63 29.55
C ARG A 45 14.66 -1.75 29.64
N ILE A 46 14.00 -1.95 28.48
CA ILE A 46 12.54 -2.15 28.43
C ILE A 46 12.11 -3.25 29.40
N GLY A 47 12.85 -4.37 29.46
CA GLY A 47 12.51 -5.52 30.30
C GLY A 47 12.43 -5.22 31.80
N GLU A 48 13.14 -4.21 32.29
CA GLU A 48 13.09 -3.82 33.71
C GLU A 48 11.75 -3.19 34.10
N HIS A 49 11.03 -2.66 33.11
CA HIS A 49 9.73 -1.99 33.26
C HIS A 49 8.56 -2.80 32.69
N VAL A 50 8.78 -4.03 32.27
CA VAL A 50 7.71 -4.95 31.87
C VAL A 50 7.31 -5.79 33.10
N GLU A 51 6.02 -5.79 33.42
CA GLU A 51 5.44 -6.62 34.46
C GLU A 51 5.24 -8.05 33.96
N SER A 52 4.66 -8.21 32.76
CA SER A 52 4.47 -9.52 32.15
C SER A 52 4.45 -9.47 30.63
N THR A 53 4.82 -10.58 30.01
CA THR A 53 4.71 -10.80 28.57
C THR A 53 3.89 -12.03 28.28
N GLN A 54 3.02 -11.97 27.27
CA GLN A 54 2.18 -13.10 26.89
C GLN A 54 2.18 -13.27 25.37
N TYR A 55 2.40 -14.49 24.90
CA TYR A 55 2.17 -14.86 23.49
C TYR A 55 0.69 -15.08 23.23
N GLY A 56 0.26 -14.73 22.02
CA GLY A 56 -1.11 -14.96 21.58
C GLY A 56 -1.40 -16.42 21.21
N VAL A 57 -2.66 -16.66 20.84
CA VAL A 57 -3.17 -17.99 20.46
C VAL A 57 -2.75 -18.39 19.04
N SER A 58 -2.62 -19.70 18.82
CA SER A 58 -2.35 -20.29 17.50
C SER A 58 -3.58 -21.00 16.90
N GLU A 59 -4.77 -20.71 17.45
CA GLU A 59 -6.03 -21.31 17.00
C GLU A 59 -6.40 -20.92 15.57
N ALA A 60 -7.07 -21.83 14.87
CA ALA A 60 -7.59 -21.57 13.54
C ALA A 60 -8.67 -20.48 13.61
N MET A 61 -8.60 -19.52 12.69
CA MET A 61 -9.51 -18.37 12.70
C MET A 61 -10.56 -18.47 11.60
N ALA A 62 -11.77 -18.03 11.91
CA ALA A 62 -12.94 -18.02 11.04
C ALA A 62 -13.61 -16.63 10.99
N GLU A 63 -14.70 -16.52 10.23
CA GLU A 63 -15.51 -15.28 10.16
C GLU A 63 -16.38 -15.05 11.40
N ALA A 64 -16.58 -16.07 12.23
CA ALA A 64 -17.37 -16.02 13.46
C ALA A 64 -16.75 -16.92 14.53
N GLY A 65 -17.03 -16.63 15.80
CA GLY A 65 -16.50 -17.36 16.95
C GLY A 65 -16.64 -16.55 18.24
N SER A 66 -16.23 -17.16 19.35
CA SER A 66 -16.41 -16.62 20.70
C SER A 66 -15.60 -15.35 21.00
N HIS A 67 -14.44 -15.18 20.37
CA HIS A 67 -13.53 -14.05 20.59
C HIS A 67 -13.04 -13.49 19.25
N ALA A 68 -13.03 -12.16 19.12
CA ALA A 68 -12.33 -11.48 18.03
C ALA A 68 -10.82 -11.53 18.29
N VAL A 69 -10.03 -11.92 17.29
CA VAL A 69 -8.59 -12.11 17.43
C VAL A 69 -7.82 -11.06 16.63
N LEU A 70 -7.02 -10.27 17.33
CA LEU A 70 -6.11 -9.29 16.75
C LEU A 70 -4.96 -10.00 16.04
N ARG A 71 -4.67 -9.59 14.81
CA ARG A 71 -3.64 -10.20 13.94
C ARG A 71 -2.55 -9.20 13.59
N MET A 72 -1.53 -9.66 12.87
CA MET A 72 -0.48 -8.77 12.35
C MET A 72 -1.02 -7.58 11.54
N ASN A 73 -2.12 -7.77 10.81
CA ASN A 73 -2.76 -6.73 9.99
C ASN A 73 -3.65 -5.78 10.81
N SER A 74 -3.99 -6.15 12.05
CA SER A 74 -4.73 -5.28 12.96
C SER A 74 -3.85 -4.15 13.51
N ILE A 75 -2.53 -4.17 13.27
CA ILE A 75 -1.62 -3.09 13.65
C ILE A 75 -1.20 -2.33 12.38
N THR A 76 -1.60 -1.06 12.29
CA THR A 76 -1.24 -0.19 11.15
C THR A 76 0.26 0.12 11.14
N SER A 77 0.75 0.63 10.00
CA SER A 77 2.15 1.05 9.87
C SER A 77 2.55 2.19 10.82
N SER A 78 1.60 3.01 11.27
CA SER A 78 1.81 4.06 12.27
C SER A 78 1.55 3.61 13.71
N GLY A 79 1.27 2.33 13.93
CA GLY A 79 1.16 1.76 15.28
C GLY A 79 -0.21 1.93 15.92
N TRP A 80 -1.27 2.06 15.13
CA TRP A 80 -2.65 2.08 15.63
C TRP A 80 -3.32 0.74 15.44
N LEU A 81 -4.36 0.46 16.24
CA LEU A 81 -5.22 -0.68 15.99
C LEU A 81 -6.24 -0.37 14.89
N ASP A 82 -6.37 -1.29 13.95
CA ASP A 82 -7.43 -1.37 12.97
C ASP A 82 -8.29 -2.60 13.26
N LEU A 83 -9.53 -2.35 13.66
CA LEU A 83 -10.51 -3.36 14.05
C LEU A 83 -11.55 -3.61 12.95
N SER A 84 -11.33 -3.09 11.73
CA SER A 84 -12.28 -3.25 10.63
C SER A 84 -12.25 -4.64 9.97
N ASP A 85 -11.13 -5.35 10.02
CA ASP A 85 -10.97 -6.72 9.47
C ASP A 85 -10.55 -7.72 10.55
N LEU A 86 -11.52 -8.04 11.42
CA LEU A 86 -11.35 -9.03 12.49
C LEU A 86 -11.69 -10.43 12.00
N LYS A 87 -10.95 -11.41 12.54
CA LYS A 87 -11.30 -12.83 12.48
C LYS A 87 -11.56 -13.33 13.89
N TYR A 88 -12.24 -14.45 14.01
CA TYR A 88 -12.71 -14.96 15.28
C TYR A 88 -12.21 -16.38 15.51
N ALA A 89 -12.10 -16.77 16.78
CA ALA A 89 -11.76 -18.12 17.18
C ALA A 89 -12.59 -18.54 18.39
N ASP A 90 -12.88 -19.85 18.47
CA ASP A 90 -13.45 -20.47 19.66
C ASP A 90 -12.31 -20.88 20.59
N LEU A 91 -12.11 -20.08 21.63
CA LEU A 91 -10.98 -20.26 22.54
C LEU A 91 -11.39 -21.12 23.73
N SER A 92 -10.47 -21.98 24.16
CA SER A 92 -10.58 -22.66 25.45
C SER A 92 -10.63 -21.62 26.58
N SER A 93 -11.24 -21.98 27.72
CA SER A 93 -11.27 -21.10 28.89
C SER A 93 -9.85 -20.71 29.36
N GLN A 94 -8.88 -21.60 29.17
CA GLN A 94 -7.48 -21.35 29.51
C GLN A 94 -6.84 -20.32 28.58
N ASP A 95 -7.03 -20.45 27.26
CA ASP A 95 -6.46 -19.52 26.28
C ASP A 95 -7.11 -18.13 26.36
N ALA A 96 -8.44 -18.09 26.55
CA ALA A 96 -9.17 -16.85 26.76
C ALA A 96 -8.66 -16.10 28.01
N ALA A 97 -8.46 -16.82 29.12
CA ALA A 97 -7.91 -16.23 30.35
C ALA A 97 -6.46 -15.74 30.17
N ALA A 98 -5.60 -16.54 29.52
CA ALA A 98 -4.20 -16.17 29.30
C ALA A 98 -4.07 -14.92 28.40
N THR A 99 -4.92 -14.80 27.38
CA THR A 99 -4.82 -13.76 26.34
C THR A 99 -5.75 -12.58 26.53
N THR A 100 -6.33 -12.41 27.72
CA THR A 100 -7.15 -11.24 28.04
C THR A 100 -6.36 -9.93 27.89
N LEU A 101 -7.02 -8.89 27.38
CA LEU A 101 -6.46 -7.56 27.17
C LEU A 101 -7.04 -6.54 28.15
N GLN A 102 -6.19 -5.66 28.67
CA GLN A 102 -6.53 -4.55 29.57
C GLN A 102 -6.12 -3.21 28.94
N ASP A 103 -6.83 -2.12 29.26
CA ASP A 103 -6.46 -0.79 28.76
C ASP A 103 -4.98 -0.50 29.09
N GLY A 104 -4.25 -0.03 28.08
CA GLY A 104 -2.82 0.23 28.19
C GLY A 104 -1.91 -0.97 27.92
N ASP A 105 -2.43 -2.18 27.72
CA ASP A 105 -1.63 -3.30 27.24
C ASP A 105 -1.07 -2.97 25.85
N LEU A 106 0.23 -3.18 25.65
CA LEU A 106 0.91 -2.90 24.39
C LEU A 106 1.08 -4.20 23.60
N LEU A 107 0.50 -4.24 22.41
CA LEU A 107 0.60 -5.35 21.48
C LEU A 107 1.73 -5.09 20.50
N PHE A 108 2.67 -6.03 20.45
CA PHE A 108 3.87 -5.96 19.65
C PHE A 108 3.89 -7.06 18.59
N ASN A 109 4.10 -6.69 17.34
CA ASN A 109 4.25 -7.63 16.24
C ASN A 109 5.66 -8.20 16.21
N ARG A 110 5.80 -9.45 16.66
CA ARG A 110 7.09 -10.15 16.74
C ARG A 110 7.58 -10.71 15.40
N THR A 111 6.70 -10.84 14.41
CA THR A 111 7.01 -11.59 13.18
C THR A 111 6.45 -10.87 11.96
N ASN A 112 7.31 -10.32 11.11
CA ASN A 112 6.93 -9.67 9.86
C ASN A 112 8.14 -9.60 8.90
N SER A 113 8.04 -8.89 7.77
CA SER A 113 9.22 -8.47 7.03
C SER A 113 10.14 -7.59 7.88
N ARG A 114 11.42 -7.50 7.52
CA ARG A 114 12.44 -6.87 8.36
C ARG A 114 12.20 -5.39 8.61
N GLU A 115 11.57 -4.71 7.68
CA GLU A 115 11.20 -3.30 7.75
C GLU A 115 9.86 -3.06 8.49
N LEU A 116 9.04 -4.09 8.67
CA LEU A 116 7.72 -3.99 9.32
C LEU A 116 7.66 -4.70 10.68
N VAL A 117 8.69 -5.45 11.05
CA VAL A 117 8.77 -6.15 12.34
C VAL A 117 8.91 -5.15 13.48
N GLY A 118 8.26 -5.45 14.59
CA GLY A 118 8.35 -4.67 15.81
C GLY A 118 7.41 -3.47 15.91
N LYS A 119 6.48 -3.34 14.96
CA LYS A 119 5.33 -2.45 15.12
C LYS A 119 4.59 -2.78 16.41
N CYS A 120 4.13 -1.74 17.09
CA CYS A 120 3.31 -1.90 18.27
C CYS A 120 2.10 -0.97 18.25
N ALA A 121 1.06 -1.39 18.96
CA ALA A 121 -0.15 -0.60 19.20
C ALA A 121 -0.61 -0.80 20.64
N ILE A 122 -1.34 0.19 21.16
CA ILE A 122 -1.89 0.17 22.51
C ILE A 122 -3.33 -0.33 22.43
N TRP A 123 -3.71 -1.25 23.30
CA TRP A 123 -5.10 -1.66 23.48
C TRP A 123 -5.85 -0.63 24.33
N ARG A 124 -7.05 -0.23 23.86
CA ARG A 124 -7.88 0.81 24.50
C ARG A 124 -9.19 0.30 25.11
N GLY A 125 -9.24 -0.98 25.45
CA GLY A 125 -10.39 -1.52 26.19
C GLY A 125 -11.69 -1.54 25.40
N GLU A 126 -11.64 -1.80 24.08
CA GLU A 126 -12.84 -1.86 23.25
C GLU A 126 -13.84 -2.90 23.78
N PRO A 127 -15.15 -2.59 23.78
CA PRO A 127 -16.15 -3.48 24.34
C PRO A 127 -16.26 -4.76 23.51
N GLY A 128 -16.32 -5.89 24.20
CA GLY A 128 -16.44 -7.21 23.58
C GLY A 128 -15.41 -8.20 24.11
N ARG A 129 -15.32 -9.36 23.45
CA ARG A 129 -14.38 -10.42 23.79
C ARG A 129 -13.25 -10.42 22.76
N TYR A 130 -12.06 -10.04 23.19
CA TYR A 130 -10.89 -9.93 22.34
C TYR A 130 -9.76 -10.83 22.83
N SER A 131 -8.99 -11.34 21.87
CA SER A 131 -7.72 -12.04 22.06
C SER A 131 -6.75 -11.59 20.95
N PHE A 132 -5.57 -12.17 20.89
CA PHE A 132 -4.55 -11.84 19.89
C PHE A 132 -3.81 -13.09 19.41
N ALA A 133 -3.38 -13.07 18.15
CA ALA A 133 -2.70 -14.18 17.50
C ALA A 133 -1.27 -14.36 18.02
N SER A 134 -0.68 -15.55 17.86
CA SER A 134 0.68 -15.89 18.31
C SER A 134 1.81 -15.09 17.65
N TYR A 135 1.52 -14.41 16.53
CA TYR A 135 2.40 -13.42 15.89
C TYR A 135 2.47 -12.09 16.63
N LEU A 136 1.58 -11.87 17.60
CA LEU A 136 1.60 -10.74 18.51
C LEU A 136 2.05 -11.18 19.90
N VAL A 137 2.68 -10.27 20.61
CA VAL A 137 3.06 -10.41 22.02
C VAL A 137 2.44 -9.24 22.77
N ARG A 138 1.74 -9.54 23.87
CA ARG A 138 1.27 -8.53 24.80
C ARG A 138 2.37 -8.20 25.80
N LEU A 139 2.63 -6.92 25.99
CA LEU A 139 3.45 -6.38 27.08
C LEU A 139 2.53 -5.66 28.05
N ARG A 140 2.57 -6.06 29.31
CA ARG A 140 1.99 -5.28 30.40
C ARG A 140 3.12 -4.54 31.12
N LEU A 141 3.01 -3.23 31.20
CA LEU A 141 4.07 -2.36 31.72
C LEU A 141 3.86 -2.05 33.20
N LYS A 142 4.96 -1.88 33.93
CA LYS A 142 4.95 -1.36 35.29
C LYS A 142 4.61 0.14 35.28
N PRO A 143 4.07 0.71 36.38
CA PRO A 143 3.70 2.13 36.46
C PRO A 143 4.84 3.13 36.16
N THR A 144 6.09 2.69 36.26
CA THR A 144 7.29 3.47 35.94
C THR A 144 7.43 3.82 34.45
N LEU A 145 6.74 3.11 33.55
CA LEU A 145 6.84 3.29 32.10
C LEU A 145 5.45 3.28 31.48
N LEU A 146 5.00 4.43 30.99
CA LEU A 146 3.67 4.56 30.41
C LEU A 146 3.63 4.02 28.97
N PRO A 147 2.52 3.38 28.57
CA PRO A 147 2.42 2.73 27.27
C PRO A 147 2.50 3.70 26.11
N GLU A 148 1.94 4.91 26.23
CA GLU A 148 2.02 5.95 25.19
C GLU A 148 3.47 6.38 24.92
N TYR A 149 4.28 6.53 25.98
CA TYR A 149 5.68 6.88 25.84
C TYR A 149 6.48 5.73 25.18
N LEU A 150 6.30 4.49 25.64
CA LEU A 150 7.00 3.34 25.05
C LEU A 150 6.60 3.12 23.59
N TRP A 151 5.30 3.21 23.28
CA TRP A 151 4.77 3.12 21.93
C TRP A 151 5.38 4.18 21.01
N ALA A 152 5.43 5.44 21.43
CA ALA A 152 6.04 6.51 20.64
C ALA A 152 7.56 6.31 20.50
N THR A 153 8.23 5.83 21.55
CA THR A 153 9.66 5.52 21.53
C THR A 153 9.97 4.43 20.51
N LEU A 154 9.23 3.33 20.51
CA LEU A 154 9.41 2.22 19.57
C LEU A 154 9.08 2.61 18.12
N ASN A 155 8.09 3.49 17.92
CA ASN A 155 7.73 4.01 16.60
C ASN A 155 8.63 5.17 16.12
N SER A 156 9.50 5.71 16.97
CA SER A 156 10.48 6.74 16.61
C SER A 156 11.60 6.19 15.73
N PRO A 157 12.39 7.05 15.04
CA PRO A 157 13.56 6.61 14.28
C PRO A 157 14.55 5.79 15.13
N TYR A 158 14.76 6.19 16.39
CA TYR A 158 15.61 5.45 17.32
C TYR A 158 15.05 4.05 17.59
N GLY A 159 13.77 3.96 17.97
CA GLY A 159 13.11 2.69 18.27
C GLY A 159 13.12 1.74 17.08
N LYS A 160 12.76 2.24 15.89
CA LYS A 160 12.81 1.48 14.63
C LYS A 160 14.22 0.97 14.33
N TYR A 161 15.24 1.79 14.52
CA TYR A 161 16.64 1.36 14.35
C TYR A 161 17.04 0.26 15.35
N ARG A 162 16.67 0.39 16.63
CA ARG A 162 16.95 -0.63 17.65
C ARG A 162 16.24 -1.94 17.35
N LEU A 163 14.97 -1.89 16.95
CA LEU A 163 14.18 -3.05 16.53
C LEU A 163 14.77 -3.72 15.30
N PHE A 164 15.15 -2.95 14.28
CA PHE A 164 15.78 -3.45 13.06
C PHE A 164 17.07 -4.24 13.33
N ASN A 165 17.87 -3.78 14.30
CA ASN A 165 19.12 -4.45 14.70
C ASN A 165 18.89 -5.64 15.64
N ALA A 166 17.82 -5.61 16.43
CA ALA A 166 17.42 -6.75 17.27
C ALA A 166 16.75 -7.86 16.46
N ALA A 167 16.23 -7.55 15.27
CA ALA A 167 15.52 -8.47 14.40
C ALA A 167 16.45 -9.56 13.84
N LYS A 168 16.09 -10.81 14.12
CA LYS A 168 16.75 -12.00 13.57
C LYS A 168 16.09 -12.35 12.25
N GLN A 169 16.86 -12.27 11.16
CA GLN A 169 16.37 -12.56 9.83
C GLN A 169 16.41 -14.08 9.56
N ALA A 170 15.29 -14.62 9.11
CA ALA A 170 15.18 -15.89 8.41
C ALA A 170 14.70 -15.60 6.98
N VAL A 171 15.18 -16.34 5.98
CA VAL A 171 14.88 -16.21 4.52
C VAL A 171 13.98 -15.01 4.12
N SER A 172 12.66 -15.09 4.32
CA SER A 172 11.67 -14.07 3.96
C SER A 172 11.02 -13.33 5.14
N MET A 173 11.39 -13.66 6.39
CA MET A 173 10.74 -13.15 7.60
C MET A 173 11.74 -12.79 8.69
N ALA A 174 11.47 -11.70 9.40
CA ALA A 174 12.23 -11.29 10.56
C ALA A 174 11.43 -11.56 11.85
N ASN A 175 12.14 -12.01 12.89
CA ASN A 175 11.58 -12.18 14.22
C ASN A 175 12.29 -11.29 15.24
N VAL A 176 11.52 -10.65 16.10
CA VAL A 176 12.03 -10.02 17.32
C VAL A 176 11.32 -10.70 18.48
N SER A 177 12.06 -11.42 19.31
CA SER A 177 11.47 -12.10 20.47
C SER A 177 11.21 -11.10 21.63
N PRO A 178 10.35 -11.44 22.60
CA PRO A 178 10.15 -10.63 23.80
C PRO A 178 11.45 -10.40 24.57
N THR A 179 12.37 -11.36 24.55
CA THR A 179 13.67 -11.25 25.21
C THR A 179 14.62 -10.31 24.45
N ASP A 180 14.57 -10.29 23.12
CA ASP A 180 15.32 -9.32 22.31
C ASP A 180 14.77 -7.90 22.54
N LEU A 181 13.44 -7.75 22.57
CA LEU A 181 12.77 -6.47 22.87
C LEU A 181 13.13 -5.97 24.27
N ALA A 182 13.11 -6.85 25.27
CA ALA A 182 13.44 -6.53 26.65
C ALA A 182 14.87 -5.98 26.82
N ARG A 183 15.81 -6.34 25.93
CA ARG A 183 17.21 -5.87 25.95
C ARG A 183 17.41 -4.49 25.34
N ILE A 184 16.41 -3.96 24.62
CA ILE A 184 16.52 -2.63 24.02
C ILE A 184 16.60 -1.60 25.15
N SER A 185 17.64 -0.77 25.10
CA SER A 185 17.78 0.39 25.98
C SER A 185 16.95 1.56 25.46
N ILE A 186 16.29 2.26 26.37
CA ILE A 186 15.52 3.47 26.10
C ILE A 186 15.87 4.51 27.18
N PRO A 187 15.71 5.82 26.91
CA PRO A 187 15.75 6.80 27.97
C PRO A 187 14.51 6.66 28.85
N LEU A 188 14.66 6.88 30.15
CA LEU A 188 13.56 6.90 31.11
C LEU A 188 13.35 8.32 31.67
N PRO A 189 12.47 9.12 31.05
CA PRO A 189 12.04 10.39 31.63
C PRO A 189 11.18 10.16 32.89
N PRO A 190 11.05 11.16 33.78
CA PRO A 190 10.12 11.12 34.90
C PRO A 190 8.69 10.79 34.46
N VAL A 191 7.95 10.08 35.31
CA VAL A 191 6.58 9.61 35.00
C VAL A 191 5.63 10.78 34.75
N GLU A 192 5.87 11.93 35.38
CA GLU A 192 5.10 13.16 35.20
C GLU A 192 5.20 13.67 33.76
N GLU A 193 6.40 13.67 33.17
CA GLU A 193 6.60 14.04 31.77
C GLU A 193 5.95 13.02 30.83
N GLN A 194 6.08 11.73 31.13
CA GLN A 194 5.41 10.68 30.37
C GLN A 194 3.89 10.87 30.41
N SER A 195 3.34 11.26 31.56
CA SER A 195 1.89 11.45 31.77
C SER A 195 1.34 12.62 30.95
N LEU A 196 2.07 13.73 30.89
CA LEU A 196 1.70 14.87 30.03
C LEU A 196 1.63 14.47 28.55
N PHE A 197 2.62 13.69 28.10
CA PHE A 197 2.62 13.16 26.73
C PHE A 197 1.49 12.14 26.51
N ALA A 198 1.24 11.26 27.48
CA ALA A 198 0.16 10.28 27.40
C ALA A 198 -1.22 10.94 27.28
N ALA A 199 -1.47 12.01 28.04
CA ALA A 199 -2.70 12.79 27.94
C ALA A 199 -2.85 13.41 26.54
N PHE A 200 -1.79 13.97 25.99
CA PHE A 200 -1.77 14.50 24.62
C PHE A 200 -2.09 13.41 23.58
N VAL A 201 -1.45 12.24 23.66
CA VAL A 201 -1.68 11.12 22.74
C VAL A 201 -3.13 10.63 22.82
N ARG A 202 -3.68 10.47 24.04
CA ARG A 202 -5.08 10.06 24.25
C ARG A 202 -6.07 11.05 23.64
N GLU A 203 -5.81 12.36 23.74
CA GLU A 203 -6.66 13.36 23.13
C GLU A 203 -6.62 13.30 21.59
N VAL A 204 -5.43 13.11 21.01
CA VAL A 204 -5.29 12.89 19.56
C VAL A 204 -6.02 11.62 19.12
N GLU A 205 -5.89 10.53 19.88
CA GLU A 205 -6.58 9.27 19.61
C GLU A 205 -8.11 9.42 19.66
N ARG A 206 -8.63 10.16 20.64
CA ARG A 206 -10.05 10.50 20.74
C ARG A 206 -10.54 11.25 19.49
N GLN A 207 -9.80 12.26 19.04
CA GLN A 207 -10.14 13.03 17.84
C GLN A 207 -10.09 12.17 16.57
N ARG A 208 -9.10 11.28 16.45
CA ARG A 208 -9.01 10.31 15.36
C ARG A 208 -10.23 9.39 15.33
N GLY A 209 -10.66 8.88 16.48
CA GLY A 209 -11.85 8.05 16.62
C GLY A 209 -13.10 8.75 16.09
N GLN A 210 -13.31 10.03 16.45
CA GLN A 210 -14.44 10.84 15.98
C GLN A 210 -14.46 11.01 14.45
N ILE A 211 -13.29 11.28 13.85
CA ILE A 211 -13.17 11.41 12.39
C ILE A 211 -13.40 10.06 11.70
N SER A 212 -12.97 8.96 12.30
CA SER A 212 -13.19 7.62 11.77
C SER A 212 -14.67 7.26 11.72
N VAL A 213 -15.42 7.49 12.81
CA VAL A 213 -16.88 7.26 12.89
C VAL A 213 -17.65 8.13 11.89
N SER A 214 -17.33 9.42 11.83
CA SER A 214 -17.94 10.34 10.84
C SER A 214 -17.70 9.87 9.41
N GLY A 215 -16.47 9.42 9.11
CA GLY A 215 -16.13 8.88 7.80
C GLY A 215 -16.87 7.58 7.45
N ALA A 216 -17.10 6.69 8.41
CA ALA A 216 -17.85 5.44 8.19
C ALA A 216 -19.32 5.71 7.80
N ARG A 217 -19.98 6.66 8.48
CA ARG A 217 -21.34 7.11 8.13
C ARG A 217 -21.42 7.66 6.70
N MET A 218 -20.38 8.36 6.25
CA MET A 218 -20.34 8.90 4.88
C MET A 218 -20.19 7.79 3.83
N GLN A 219 -19.38 6.76 4.13
CA GLN A 219 -19.15 5.64 3.21
C GLN A 219 -20.40 4.77 3.01
N THR A 220 -21.28 4.65 4.01
CA THR A 220 -22.55 3.93 3.87
C THR A 220 -23.60 4.72 3.09
N LEU A 221 -23.63 6.05 3.24
CA LEU A 221 -24.57 6.93 2.53
C LEU A 221 -24.25 7.08 1.03
N GLN A 222 -22.98 6.98 0.65
CA GLN A 222 -22.55 7.25 -0.73
C GLN A 222 -23.11 6.26 -1.76
N PRO A 223 -23.04 4.92 -1.57
CA PRO A 223 -23.64 3.97 -2.50
C PRO A 223 -25.16 4.14 -2.62
N ALA A 224 -25.84 4.39 -1.49
CA ALA A 224 -27.27 4.66 -1.49
C ALA A 224 -27.60 5.91 -2.33
N LEU A 225 -26.89 7.01 -2.13
CA LEU A 225 -27.06 8.24 -2.92
C LEU A 225 -26.79 8.02 -4.42
N ILE A 226 -25.76 7.25 -4.78
CA ILE A 226 -25.47 6.94 -6.19
C ILE A 226 -26.60 6.10 -6.80
N THR A 227 -27.08 5.09 -6.10
CA THR A 227 -28.20 4.25 -6.56
C THR A 227 -29.47 5.07 -6.74
N GLU A 228 -29.81 5.93 -5.78
CA GLU A 228 -30.99 6.81 -5.90
C GLU A 228 -30.82 7.84 -7.02
N ALA A 229 -29.61 8.39 -7.21
CA ALA A 229 -29.31 9.34 -8.28
C ALA A 229 -29.42 8.71 -9.68
N LEU A 230 -28.81 7.53 -9.87
CA LEU A 230 -28.77 6.84 -11.16
C LEU A 230 -30.10 6.16 -11.52
N SER A 231 -30.90 5.75 -10.53
CA SER A 231 -32.26 5.28 -10.77
C SER A 231 -33.26 6.41 -11.08
N GLY A 232 -32.82 7.67 -11.03
CA GLY A 232 -33.66 8.84 -11.29
C GLY A 232 -34.70 9.10 -10.20
N ARG A 233 -34.61 8.41 -9.04
CA ARG A 233 -35.51 8.59 -7.90
C ARG A 233 -35.32 9.95 -7.24
N LEU A 234 -34.07 10.44 -7.16
CA LEU A 234 -33.79 11.79 -6.65
C LEU A 234 -34.40 12.92 -7.49
N THR A 235 -34.70 12.67 -8.77
CA THR A 235 -35.28 13.67 -9.68
C THR A 235 -36.74 13.36 -10.03
N ALA A 236 -37.36 12.35 -9.44
CA ALA A 236 -38.72 11.91 -9.79
C ALA A 236 -39.74 13.04 -9.63
N ALA A 237 -39.78 13.68 -8.46
CA ALA A 237 -40.69 14.80 -8.20
C ALA A 237 -40.45 16.00 -9.14
N TRP A 238 -39.18 16.32 -9.43
CA TRP A 238 -38.86 17.40 -10.37
C TRP A 238 -39.33 17.06 -11.80
N ARG A 239 -39.12 15.81 -12.26
CA ARG A 239 -39.56 15.36 -13.59
C ARG A 239 -41.07 15.39 -13.74
N GLU A 240 -41.81 15.01 -12.70
CA GLU A 240 -43.27 15.12 -12.68
C GLU A 240 -43.72 16.58 -12.84
N GLN A 241 -43.11 17.49 -12.09
CA GLN A 241 -43.43 18.93 -12.17
C GLN A 241 -43.06 19.57 -13.52
N HIS A 242 -42.10 19.01 -14.25
CA HIS A 242 -41.58 19.57 -15.51
C HIS A 242 -41.89 18.67 -16.72
N ALA A 243 -42.91 17.82 -16.62
CA ALA A 243 -43.22 16.79 -17.62
C ALA A 243 -43.50 17.38 -19.02
N GLN A 244 -44.21 18.50 -19.12
CA GLN A 244 -44.52 19.14 -20.40
C GLN A 244 -43.25 19.67 -21.10
N ALA A 245 -42.39 20.40 -20.36
CA ALA A 245 -41.14 20.93 -20.89
C ALA A 245 -40.18 19.81 -21.34
N LEU A 246 -40.14 18.69 -20.60
CA LEU A 246 -39.35 17.51 -20.96
C LEU A 246 -39.88 16.85 -22.25
N ALA A 247 -41.20 16.77 -22.43
CA ALA A 247 -41.80 16.22 -23.64
C ALA A 247 -41.53 17.11 -24.87
N GLU A 248 -41.55 18.43 -24.72
CA GLU A 248 -41.17 19.37 -25.77
C GLU A 248 -39.70 19.23 -26.17
N ALA A 249 -38.79 19.23 -25.19
CA ALA A 249 -37.37 19.05 -25.43
C ALA A 249 -37.05 17.68 -26.08
N ALA A 250 -37.77 16.62 -25.70
CA ALA A 250 -37.63 15.30 -26.31
C ALA A 250 -38.08 15.31 -27.79
N ARG A 251 -39.23 15.93 -28.10
CA ARG A 251 -39.70 16.10 -29.48
C ARG A 251 -38.70 16.89 -30.33
N GLU A 252 -38.15 17.97 -29.78
CA GLU A 252 -37.16 18.78 -30.48
C GLU A 252 -35.87 17.99 -30.76
N ARG A 253 -35.38 17.21 -29.78
CA ARG A 253 -34.24 16.31 -29.96
C ARG A 253 -34.51 15.28 -31.07
N ASP A 254 -35.65 14.61 -31.01
CA ASP A 254 -35.98 13.52 -31.94
C ASP A 254 -36.18 14.06 -33.37
N ALA A 255 -36.76 15.25 -33.51
CA ALA A 255 -36.83 15.95 -34.79
C ALA A 255 -35.44 16.27 -35.37
N ARG A 256 -34.47 16.65 -34.51
CA ARG A 256 -33.08 16.89 -34.94
C ARG A 256 -32.32 15.61 -35.30
N LEU A 257 -32.62 14.48 -34.64
CA LEU A 257 -32.03 13.18 -34.96
C LEU A 257 -32.65 12.53 -36.20
N GLY A 258 -33.93 12.79 -36.48
CA GLY A 258 -34.65 12.30 -37.66
C GLY A 258 -34.46 13.17 -38.90
N ALA A 259 -33.88 14.37 -38.78
CA ALA A 259 -33.50 15.18 -39.92
C ALA A 259 -32.39 14.46 -40.72
N PRO A 260 -32.44 14.45 -42.06
CA PRO A 260 -31.36 13.89 -42.86
C PRO A 260 -30.07 14.60 -42.50
N THR A 261 -29.15 13.87 -41.89
CA THR A 261 -27.81 14.39 -41.59
C THR A 261 -27.24 14.86 -42.92
N PRO A 262 -26.79 16.13 -43.07
CA PRO A 262 -25.98 16.47 -44.23
C PRO A 262 -24.85 15.43 -44.25
N GLN A 263 -24.61 14.81 -45.41
CA GLN A 263 -23.42 13.96 -45.56
C GLN A 263 -22.24 14.84 -45.19
N VAL A 264 -21.75 14.70 -43.97
CA VAL A 264 -20.49 15.29 -43.56
C VAL A 264 -19.48 14.44 -44.30
N MET A 265 -19.25 14.82 -45.56
CA MET A 265 -18.09 14.40 -46.30
C MET A 265 -16.94 15.00 -45.52
N VAL A 266 -16.40 14.22 -44.58
CA VAL A 266 -15.12 14.50 -43.96
C VAL A 266 -14.14 14.44 -45.13
N ARG A 267 -13.92 15.60 -45.78
CA ARG A 267 -12.72 15.79 -46.58
C ARG A 267 -11.60 15.69 -45.58
N ILE A 268 -11.00 14.50 -45.50
CA ILE A 268 -9.60 14.39 -45.15
C ILE A 268 -8.88 15.12 -46.28
N THR A 269 -8.87 16.45 -46.22
CA THR A 269 -7.75 17.20 -46.77
C THR A 269 -6.55 16.52 -46.17
N GLU A 270 -5.64 16.01 -47.00
CA GLU A 270 -4.31 15.63 -46.58
C GLU A 270 -3.76 16.82 -45.80
N HIS A 271 -3.99 16.79 -44.48
CA HIS A 271 -3.39 17.72 -43.58
C HIS A 271 -1.91 17.45 -43.71
N ALA A 272 -1.17 18.55 -43.91
CA ALA A 272 0.28 18.62 -43.79
C ALA A 272 0.77 17.54 -42.81
N PRO A 273 1.85 16.81 -43.18
CA PRO A 273 2.26 15.58 -42.51
C PRO A 273 2.09 15.79 -41.03
N ALA A 274 1.18 15.01 -40.44
CA ALA A 274 0.87 15.13 -39.03
C ALA A 274 2.20 15.15 -38.31
N GLU A 275 2.57 16.31 -37.76
CA GLU A 275 3.51 16.36 -36.67
C GLU A 275 2.85 15.45 -35.64
N ARG A 276 3.31 14.20 -35.62
CA ARG A 276 3.16 13.36 -34.46
C ARG A 276 3.65 14.27 -33.36
N ARG A 277 2.76 14.67 -32.46
CA ARG A 277 3.16 15.10 -31.14
C ARG A 277 3.79 13.89 -30.45
N THR A 278 4.96 13.47 -30.93
CA THR A 278 6.05 13.03 -30.09
C THR A 278 6.36 14.24 -29.23
N ASP A 279 6.34 14.04 -27.91
CA ASP A 279 6.76 15.01 -26.90
C ASP A 279 5.61 15.53 -26.02
N LEU A 280 4.83 14.60 -25.46
CA LEU A 280 4.75 14.61 -24.00
C LEU A 280 6.07 14.02 -23.47
N ALA A 281 7.13 14.83 -23.50
CA ALA A 281 8.39 14.52 -22.87
C ALA A 281 8.12 14.35 -21.37
N ARG A 282 7.93 13.10 -20.93
CA ARG A 282 7.97 12.75 -19.51
C ARG A 282 9.44 12.93 -19.11
N PRO A 283 9.82 13.96 -18.33
CA PRO A 283 11.24 14.28 -18.10
C PRO A 283 12.00 13.09 -17.48
N ARG A 284 11.31 12.30 -16.66
CA ARG A 284 11.84 11.06 -16.06
C ARG A 284 12.08 9.93 -17.06
N ARG A 285 11.25 9.80 -18.10
CA ARG A 285 11.44 8.75 -19.12
C ARG A 285 12.60 9.11 -20.05
N GLN A 286 12.74 10.40 -20.38
CA GLN A 286 13.86 10.90 -21.17
C GLN A 286 15.20 10.74 -20.44
N ALA A 287 15.26 11.10 -19.16
CA ALA A 287 16.45 10.89 -18.33
C ALA A 287 16.86 9.41 -18.20
N LEU A 288 15.88 8.48 -18.20
CA LEU A 288 16.15 7.04 -18.21
C LEU A 288 16.74 6.56 -19.54
N ILE A 289 16.26 7.11 -20.67
CA ILE A 289 16.76 6.79 -22.01
C ILE A 289 18.20 7.28 -22.17
N GLU A 290 18.51 8.47 -21.66
CA GLU A 290 19.87 9.05 -21.67
C GLU A 290 20.89 8.27 -20.83
N GLN A 291 20.43 7.47 -19.86
CA GLN A 291 21.28 6.62 -19.01
C GLN A 291 21.44 5.19 -19.51
N LEU A 292 20.78 4.80 -20.62
CA LEU A 292 20.95 3.48 -21.21
C LEU A 292 22.37 3.32 -21.75
N SER A 293 22.94 2.11 -21.59
CA SER A 293 24.17 1.77 -22.30
C SER A 293 23.95 1.80 -23.82
N SER A 294 25.02 1.99 -24.60
CA SER A 294 24.95 1.95 -26.07
C SER A 294 24.24 0.68 -26.58
N PHE A 295 24.54 -0.47 -25.96
CA PHE A 295 23.90 -1.74 -26.25
C PHE A 295 22.40 -1.76 -25.92
N GLN A 296 21.99 -1.28 -24.73
CA GLN A 296 20.57 -1.23 -24.36
C GLN A 296 19.79 -0.26 -25.25
N HIS A 297 20.39 0.86 -25.60
CA HIS A 297 19.81 1.86 -26.48
C HIS A 297 19.61 1.30 -27.91
N ALA A 298 20.57 0.52 -28.40
CA ALA A 298 20.46 -0.20 -29.67
C ALA A 298 19.31 -1.22 -29.65
N VAL A 299 19.25 -2.10 -28.64
CA VAL A 299 18.17 -3.09 -28.48
C VAL A 299 16.79 -2.42 -28.39
N TRP A 300 16.70 -1.31 -27.65
CA TRP A 300 15.46 -0.55 -27.49
C TRP A 300 15.00 0.10 -28.80
N ASN A 301 15.91 0.74 -29.55
CA ASN A 301 15.60 1.35 -30.83
C ASN A 301 15.20 0.32 -31.88
N THR A 302 15.92 -0.79 -31.98
CA THR A 302 15.61 -1.88 -32.91
C THR A 302 14.22 -2.45 -32.65
N LEU A 303 13.86 -2.71 -31.38
CA LEU A 303 12.51 -3.19 -31.05
C LEU A 303 11.40 -2.16 -31.37
N ARG A 304 11.67 -0.86 -31.26
CA ARG A 304 10.68 0.20 -31.47
C ARG A 304 10.50 0.64 -32.92
N VAL A 305 11.59 0.66 -33.69
CA VAL A 305 11.66 1.32 -35.00
C VAL A 305 11.83 0.32 -36.13
N GLU A 306 12.63 -0.73 -35.92
CA GLU A 306 13.04 -1.66 -36.99
C GLU A 306 12.24 -2.96 -36.98
N TRP A 307 11.83 -3.43 -35.79
CA TRP A 307 11.04 -4.65 -35.66
C TRP A 307 9.62 -4.44 -36.20
N ARG A 308 9.28 -5.17 -37.27
CA ARG A 308 7.97 -5.10 -37.93
C ARG A 308 6.87 -5.88 -37.19
N GLY A 309 7.23 -6.79 -36.28
CA GLY A 309 6.27 -7.53 -35.47
C GLY A 309 5.66 -6.65 -34.38
N ALA A 310 4.36 -6.84 -34.10
CA ALA A 310 3.69 -6.11 -33.01
C ALA A 310 4.23 -6.47 -31.61
N VAL A 311 4.84 -7.65 -31.48
CA VAL A 311 5.45 -8.20 -30.26
C VAL A 311 6.66 -9.06 -30.66
N LEU A 312 7.71 -9.07 -29.85
CA LEU A 312 8.83 -10.01 -29.95
C LEU A 312 8.62 -11.16 -28.95
N THR A 313 8.47 -12.39 -29.43
CA THR A 313 8.35 -13.58 -28.57
C THR A 313 9.73 -14.18 -28.28
N ASP A 314 9.87 -14.81 -27.12
CA ASP A 314 11.06 -15.61 -26.74
C ASP A 314 11.03 -17.01 -27.39
N ASP A 315 10.34 -17.14 -28.52
CA ASP A 315 10.37 -18.35 -29.35
C ASP A 315 11.70 -18.42 -30.10
N PRO A 316 12.40 -19.57 -30.14
CA PRO A 316 13.73 -19.65 -30.74
C PRO A 316 13.83 -19.09 -32.16
N ALA A 317 12.82 -19.33 -33.01
CA ALA A 317 12.83 -18.87 -34.40
C ALA A 317 12.60 -17.34 -34.52
N ALA A 318 11.60 -16.80 -33.82
CA ALA A 318 11.29 -15.37 -33.84
C ALA A 318 12.38 -14.53 -33.16
N PHE A 319 12.97 -15.06 -32.08
CA PHE A 319 14.07 -14.42 -31.37
C PHE A 319 15.37 -14.47 -32.18
N GLU A 320 15.61 -15.56 -32.91
CA GLU A 320 16.74 -15.68 -33.83
C GLU A 320 16.61 -14.73 -35.02
N GLU A 321 15.42 -14.54 -35.59
CA GLU A 321 15.17 -13.53 -36.61
C GLU A 321 15.49 -12.11 -36.11
N PHE A 322 15.03 -11.76 -34.91
CA PHE A 322 15.37 -10.49 -34.25
C PHE A 322 16.89 -10.33 -34.02
N CYS A 323 17.55 -11.43 -33.64
CA CYS A 323 19.00 -11.47 -33.41
C CYS A 323 19.82 -11.78 -34.67
N THR A 324 19.27 -11.81 -35.88
CA THR A 324 20.05 -12.08 -37.11
C THR A 324 19.65 -11.23 -38.31
N SER A 325 18.57 -10.45 -38.20
CA SER A 325 18.03 -9.65 -39.30
C SER A 325 19.06 -8.64 -39.87
N PRO A 326 19.21 -8.54 -41.20
CA PRO A 326 20.11 -7.59 -41.85
C PRO A 326 19.79 -6.11 -41.56
N GLN A 327 18.60 -5.82 -41.05
CA GLN A 327 18.13 -4.47 -40.70
C GLN A 327 18.56 -4.04 -39.29
N THR A 328 19.14 -4.95 -38.51
CA THR A 328 19.55 -4.71 -37.13
C THR A 328 21.07 -4.45 -37.09
N ALA A 329 21.46 -3.19 -36.94
CA ALA A 329 22.82 -2.69 -37.16
C ALA A 329 23.83 -3.03 -36.03
N TRP A 330 23.80 -4.21 -35.43
CA TRP A 330 24.77 -4.60 -34.37
C TRP A 330 26.05 -5.26 -34.91
N ARG A 331 26.12 -5.59 -36.21
CA ARG A 331 27.38 -6.07 -36.82
C ARG A 331 28.42 -4.98 -37.09
N GLN A 332 28.04 -3.69 -37.07
CA GLN A 332 28.99 -2.60 -37.38
C GLN A 332 29.70 -1.99 -36.17
N GLU A 333 29.21 -2.20 -34.94
CA GLU A 333 29.83 -1.63 -33.71
C GLU A 333 30.66 -2.66 -32.89
N GLY A 334 30.99 -3.82 -33.47
CA GLY A 334 31.89 -4.78 -32.81
C GLY A 334 31.29 -5.57 -31.65
N PHE A 335 29.97 -5.54 -31.45
CA PHE A 335 29.31 -6.35 -30.44
C PHE A 335 29.02 -7.77 -30.96
N ALA A 336 29.84 -8.74 -30.54
CA ALA A 336 29.49 -10.16 -30.63
C ALA A 336 28.47 -10.51 -29.54
N ALA A 337 27.25 -9.96 -29.64
CA ALA A 337 26.24 -10.12 -28.60
C ALA A 337 25.58 -11.51 -28.69
N GLY A 338 25.74 -12.31 -27.64
CA GLY A 338 25.05 -13.59 -27.52
C GLY A 338 23.55 -13.39 -27.26
N ARG A 339 22.71 -14.33 -27.71
CA ARG A 339 21.24 -14.33 -27.50
C ARG A 339 20.81 -13.97 -26.06
N GLU A 340 21.56 -14.46 -25.08
CA GLU A 340 21.31 -14.18 -23.65
C GLU A 340 21.54 -12.72 -23.26
N GLN A 341 22.45 -12.00 -23.92
CA GLN A 341 22.69 -10.58 -23.66
C GLN A 341 21.53 -9.72 -24.16
N VAL A 342 21.01 -10.02 -25.35
CA VAL A 342 19.82 -9.35 -25.90
C VAL A 342 18.59 -9.62 -25.02
N ARG A 343 18.40 -10.87 -24.58
CA ARG A 343 17.31 -11.23 -23.66
C ARG A 343 17.40 -10.46 -22.35
N ARG A 344 18.59 -10.41 -21.73
CA ARG A 344 18.83 -9.64 -20.49
C ARG A 344 18.55 -8.15 -20.68
N ALA A 345 18.95 -7.56 -21.81
CA ALA A 345 18.66 -6.17 -22.11
C ALA A 345 17.16 -5.90 -22.22
N LEU A 346 16.39 -6.78 -22.89
CA LEU A 346 14.93 -6.67 -22.96
C LEU A 346 14.26 -6.78 -21.59
N GLU A 347 14.74 -7.68 -20.72
CA GLU A 347 14.24 -7.78 -19.34
C GLU A 347 14.52 -6.52 -18.51
N GLN A 348 15.72 -5.95 -18.65
CA GLN A 348 16.08 -4.70 -17.98
C GLN A 348 15.25 -3.52 -18.48
N LEU A 349 15.06 -3.40 -19.80
CA LEU A 349 14.21 -2.37 -20.41
C LEU A 349 12.75 -2.50 -19.94
N ALA A 350 12.26 -3.73 -19.77
CA ALA A 350 10.92 -3.98 -19.24
C ALA A 350 10.80 -3.61 -17.76
N ALA A 351 11.83 -3.92 -16.96
CA ALA A 351 11.89 -3.54 -15.54
C ALA A 351 11.94 -2.02 -15.34
N MET A 352 12.59 -1.29 -16.25
CA MET A 352 12.60 0.17 -16.29
C MET A 352 11.30 0.79 -16.82
N GLY A 353 10.34 -0.04 -17.26
CA GLY A 353 9.06 0.40 -17.81
C GLY A 353 9.17 1.07 -19.19
N LEU A 354 10.29 0.86 -19.89
CA LEU A 354 10.52 1.41 -21.23
C LEU A 354 9.84 0.57 -22.32
N ILE A 355 9.63 -0.72 -22.07
CA ILE A 355 8.90 -1.68 -22.90
C ILE A 355 8.04 -2.57 -21.98
N ARG A 356 7.09 -3.34 -22.52
CA ARG A 356 6.19 -4.21 -21.73
C ARG A 356 6.53 -5.68 -21.92
N LYS A 357 6.85 -6.38 -20.82
CA LYS A 357 6.92 -7.86 -20.75
C LYS A 357 5.52 -8.44 -20.56
N MET A 358 5.19 -9.48 -21.31
CA MET A 358 3.91 -10.18 -21.28
C MET A 358 4.08 -11.68 -21.49
N SER A 359 3.06 -12.46 -21.14
CA SER A 359 3.02 -13.91 -21.36
C SER A 359 1.94 -14.23 -22.40
N LEU A 360 2.33 -14.91 -23.48
CA LEU A 360 1.43 -15.29 -24.57
C LEU A 360 1.20 -16.81 -24.56
N PRO A 361 -0.06 -17.28 -24.69
CA PRO A 361 -0.33 -18.70 -24.78
C PRO A 361 0.12 -19.26 -26.14
N ARG A 362 0.83 -20.40 -26.11
CA ARG A 362 1.23 -21.20 -27.26
C ARG A 362 0.63 -22.61 -27.10
N PRO A 363 -0.35 -23.01 -27.92
CA PRO A 363 -0.86 -24.38 -27.90
C PRO A 363 0.19 -25.33 -28.48
N ASP A 364 0.53 -26.40 -27.74
CA ASP A 364 1.40 -27.47 -28.24
C ASP A 364 0.58 -28.46 -29.08
N PRO A 365 0.86 -28.58 -30.40
CA PRO A 365 0.10 -29.44 -31.30
C PRO A 365 0.26 -30.94 -30.99
N ASN A 366 1.28 -31.35 -30.23
CA ASN A 366 1.54 -32.76 -29.92
C ASN A 366 0.94 -33.22 -28.59
N THR A 367 0.76 -32.32 -27.61
CA THR A 367 0.32 -32.68 -26.25
C THR A 367 -1.05 -32.12 -25.87
N GLY A 368 -1.59 -31.19 -26.67
CA GLY A 368 -2.87 -30.53 -26.40
C GLY A 368 -2.85 -29.58 -25.19
N ARG A 369 -1.67 -29.34 -24.59
CA ARG A 369 -1.48 -28.41 -23.47
C ARG A 369 -1.11 -27.02 -23.99
N THR A 370 -1.49 -25.98 -23.26
CA THR A 370 -1.10 -24.60 -23.56
C THR A 370 0.14 -24.23 -22.77
N GLU A 371 1.25 -24.01 -23.46
CA GLU A 371 2.47 -23.44 -22.90
C GLU A 371 2.39 -21.90 -22.91
N TYR A 372 3.18 -21.23 -22.09
CA TYR A 372 3.22 -19.77 -22.06
C TYR A 372 4.61 -19.27 -22.42
N LEU A 373 4.69 -18.45 -23.47
CA LEU A 373 5.92 -17.81 -23.92
C LEU A 373 6.04 -16.40 -23.37
N THR A 374 7.24 -16.04 -22.96
CA THR A 374 7.58 -14.63 -22.67
C THR A 374 7.58 -13.84 -23.98
N ALA A 375 7.03 -12.63 -23.94
CA ALA A 375 7.04 -11.73 -25.09
C ALA A 375 7.25 -10.27 -24.64
N PHE A 376 7.83 -9.47 -25.52
CA PHE A 376 8.19 -8.07 -25.28
C PHE A 376 7.50 -7.18 -26.31
N ARG A 377 6.83 -6.13 -25.84
CA ARG A 377 6.16 -5.13 -26.68
C ARG A 377 6.81 -3.75 -26.49
N PRO A 378 7.18 -3.04 -27.55
CA PRO A 378 7.79 -1.70 -27.48
C PRO A 378 6.92 -0.65 -26.76
#